data_AF-A0A4Q8QHD2-F1
#
_entry.id   AF-A0A4Q8QHD2-F1
#
_cell.length_a   1.000
_cell.length_b   1.000
_cell.length_c   1.000
_cell.angle_alpha   90.00
_cell.angle_beta   90.00
_cell.angle_gamma   90.00
#
_symmetry.space_group_name_H-M   'P 1'
#
loop_
_entity.id
_entity.type
_entity.pdbx_description
1 polymer ?
#
loop_
_entity_poly.entity_id
_entity_poly.type
_entity_poly.pdbx_seq_one_letter_code
_entity_poly.pdbx_strand_id
1 'polypeptide(L)'
;TVHHGRISKIGRSHARAMLVEAAWAAAKAPGPLHAFFVRIRARRGHQIAAVAVARKLTVLCWHLLTKGEDYLWARPALVANKTRAMQLQAGHPQQKGSRRGPAYAYNIKALRDREMLIAAQAEQSYERFVSQWKPRHPKTGARAPQFGRTK
;
A
#
# COMPACT_ATOMS: atom_id res chain seq x y z
N THR A 1 -18.63 14.22 29.10
CA THR A 1 -18.08 12.95 29.66
C THR A 1 -17.35 12.20 28.56
N VAL A 2 -16.03 12.03 28.69
CA VAL A 2 -15.22 11.43 27.62
C VAL A 2 -15.27 9.91 27.75
N HIS A 3 -16.03 9.26 26.87
CA HIS A 3 -16.19 7.81 26.86
C HIS A 3 -14.94 7.12 26.31
N HIS A 4 -14.25 6.33 27.14
CA HIS A 4 -13.14 5.47 26.76
C HIS A 4 -13.65 4.02 26.70
N GLY A 5 -13.60 3.39 25.52
CA GLY A 5 -14.04 2.01 25.29
C GLY A 5 -13.19 1.28 24.25
N ARG A 6 -12.74 0.08 24.64
CA ARG A 6 -12.04 -1.03 23.95
C ARG A 6 -11.06 -0.65 22.82
N ILE A 7 -9.77 -0.55 23.21
CA ILE A 7 -8.57 -0.43 22.35
C ILE A 7 -8.63 0.77 21.38
N SER A 8 -8.27 1.92 21.94
CA SER A 8 -7.37 2.91 21.34
C SER A 8 -7.85 3.74 20.15
N LYS A 9 -8.79 4.67 20.38
CA LYS A 9 -8.93 5.90 19.56
C LYS A 9 -7.87 6.96 19.94
N ILE A 10 -6.65 6.55 20.25
CA ILE A 10 -5.56 7.48 20.63
C ILE A 10 -5.04 8.16 19.35
N GLY A 11 -4.80 9.47 19.41
CA GLY A 11 -4.31 10.28 18.29
C GLY A 11 -5.39 11.01 17.47
N ARG A 12 -4.96 11.80 16.48
CA ARG A 12 -5.84 12.70 15.71
C ARG A 12 -6.84 11.91 14.85
N SER A 13 -8.14 12.12 15.06
CA SER A 13 -9.22 11.47 14.32
C SER A 13 -9.19 11.78 12.82
N HIS A 14 -8.92 13.04 12.47
CA HIS A 14 -8.85 13.50 11.09
C HIS A 14 -7.72 12.79 10.30
N ALA A 15 -6.55 12.62 10.92
CA ALA A 15 -5.44 11.89 10.29
C ALA A 15 -5.80 10.42 10.00
N ARG A 16 -6.50 9.76 10.93
CA ARG A 16 -6.99 8.38 10.70
C ARG A 16 -7.99 8.31 9.56
N ALA A 17 -8.91 9.28 9.46
CA ALA A 17 -9.87 9.35 8.36
C ALA A 17 -9.16 9.55 7.02
N MET A 18 -8.21 10.50 6.95
CA MET A 18 -7.40 10.73 5.74
C MET A 18 -6.60 9.49 5.31
N LEU A 19 -6.04 8.73 6.26
CA LEU A 19 -5.34 7.48 5.94
C LEU A 19 -6.27 6.41 5.37
N VAL A 20 -7.51 6.33 5.84
CA VAL A 20 -8.51 5.40 5.30
C VAL A 20 -8.95 5.81 3.90
N GLU A 21 -9.15 7.12 3.65
CA GLU A 21 -9.43 7.61 2.29
C GLU A 21 -8.26 7.36 1.34
N ALA A 22 -7.03 7.58 1.79
CA ALA A 22 -5.83 7.24 1.03
C ALA A 22 -5.74 5.74 0.74
N ALA A 23 -6.14 4.88 1.69
CA ALA A 23 -6.21 3.45 1.49
C ALA A 23 -7.23 3.05 0.41
N TRP A 24 -8.39 3.71 0.38
CA TRP A 24 -9.38 3.50 -0.69
C TRP A 24 -8.86 3.92 -2.06
N ALA A 25 -8.15 5.04 -2.15
CA ALA A 25 -7.50 5.46 -3.39
C ALA A 25 -6.42 4.45 -3.83
N ALA A 26 -5.56 4.01 -2.90
CA ALA A 26 -4.53 3.01 -3.17
C ALA A 26 -5.11 1.66 -3.59
N ALA A 27 -6.27 1.27 -3.04
CA ALA A 27 -6.96 0.04 -3.38
C ALA A 27 -7.65 0.07 -4.76
N LYS A 28 -7.66 1.20 -5.48
CA LYS A 28 -8.24 1.29 -6.84
C LYS A 28 -7.19 1.19 -7.95
N ALA A 29 -5.93 1.50 -7.64
CA ALA A 29 -4.85 1.46 -8.61
C ALA A 29 -4.15 0.09 -8.56
N PRO A 30 -3.75 -0.49 -9.71
CA PRO A 30 -3.00 -1.75 -9.70
C PRO A 30 -1.67 -1.58 -8.97
N GLY A 31 -1.27 -2.63 -8.26
CA GLY A 31 -0.02 -2.68 -7.51
C GLY A 31 -0.11 -3.55 -6.25
N PRO A 32 0.99 -3.70 -5.51
CA PRO A 32 1.06 -4.61 -4.36
C PRO A 32 0.04 -4.31 -3.24
N LEU A 33 -0.35 -3.04 -3.08
CA LEU A 33 -1.37 -2.64 -2.10
C LEU A 33 -2.79 -3.05 -2.53
N HIS A 34 -3.07 -3.11 -3.84
CA HIS A 34 -4.34 -3.59 -4.37
C HIS A 34 -4.51 -5.09 -4.12
N ALA A 35 -3.55 -5.92 -4.53
CA ALA A 35 -3.55 -7.35 -4.22
C ALA A 35 -3.62 -7.63 -2.71
N PHE A 36 -2.92 -6.83 -1.89
CA PHE A 36 -3.06 -6.94 -0.44
C PHE A 36 -4.50 -6.66 0.04
N PHE A 37 -5.11 -5.57 -0.45
CA PHE A 37 -6.49 -5.23 -0.13
C PHE A 37 -7.46 -6.34 -0.54
N VAL A 38 -7.39 -6.81 -1.78
CA VAL A 38 -8.27 -7.87 -2.33
C VAL A 38 -8.19 -9.13 -1.48
N ARG A 39 -6.98 -9.56 -1.10
CA ARG A 39 -6.76 -10.75 -0.26
C ARG A 39 -7.33 -10.64 1.15
N ILE A 40 -7.30 -9.45 1.76
CA ILE A 40 -7.91 -9.25 3.09
C ILE A 40 -9.43 -9.13 2.95
N ARG A 41 -9.90 -8.39 1.95
CA ARG A 41 -11.33 -8.20 1.66
C ARG A 41 -12.03 -9.55 1.49
N ALA A 42 -11.42 -10.49 0.76
CA ALA A 42 -11.98 -11.83 0.54
C ALA A 42 -12.22 -12.62 1.84
N ARG A 43 -11.48 -12.32 2.93
CA ARG A 43 -11.56 -13.07 4.20
C ARG A 43 -12.29 -12.33 5.32
N ARG A 44 -12.29 -10.99 5.29
CA ARG A 44 -12.71 -10.14 6.43
C ARG A 44 -13.65 -8.99 6.02
N GLY A 45 -13.97 -8.84 4.74
CA GLY A 45 -14.80 -7.76 4.23
C GLY A 45 -14.05 -6.44 4.03
N HIS A 46 -14.72 -5.49 3.38
CA HIS A 46 -14.11 -4.27 2.86
C HIS A 46 -13.59 -3.32 3.92
N GLN A 47 -14.35 -3.08 5.00
CA GLN A 47 -13.97 -2.11 6.03
C GLN A 47 -12.66 -2.52 6.73
N ILE A 48 -12.54 -3.81 7.07
CA ILE A 48 -11.33 -4.35 7.70
C ILE A 48 -10.14 -4.29 6.71
N ALA A 49 -10.38 -4.58 5.43
CA ALA A 49 -9.34 -4.48 4.41
C ALA A 49 -8.81 -3.05 4.24
N ALA A 50 -9.69 -2.04 4.22
CA ALA A 50 -9.30 -0.64 4.12
C ALA A 50 -8.42 -0.20 5.31
N VAL A 51 -8.81 -0.57 6.54
CA VAL A 51 -8.01 -0.28 7.75
C VAL A 51 -6.66 -1.01 7.72
N ALA A 52 -6.62 -2.25 7.24
CA ALA A 52 -5.38 -3.00 7.09
C ALA A 52 -4.42 -2.34 6.08
N VAL A 53 -4.94 -1.83 4.96
CA VAL A 53 -4.16 -1.05 3.98
C VAL A 53 -3.69 0.27 4.59
N ALA A 54 -4.55 0.99 5.32
CA ALA A 54 -4.17 2.25 5.98
C ALA A 54 -3.01 2.05 6.96
N ARG A 55 -3.00 0.95 7.73
CA ARG A 55 -1.86 0.58 8.59
C ARG A 55 -0.59 0.35 7.79
N LYS A 56 -0.68 -0.39 6.67
CA LYS A 56 0.48 -0.61 5.78
C LYS A 56 0.99 0.70 5.18
N LEU A 57 0.11 1.58 4.72
CA LEU A 57 0.47 2.90 4.20
C LEU A 57 1.20 3.73 5.26
N THR A 58 0.72 3.71 6.51
CA THR A 58 1.38 4.45 7.60
C THR A 58 2.81 3.98 7.81
N VAL A 59 3.04 2.67 7.84
CA VAL A 59 4.39 2.08 7.97
C VAL A 59 5.26 2.41 6.76
N LEU A 60 4.70 2.35 5.56
CA LEU A 60 5.41 2.74 4.34
C LEU A 60 5.83 4.21 4.40
N CYS A 61 4.91 5.14 4.70
CA CYS A 61 5.23 6.55 4.84
C CYS A 61 6.35 6.79 5.86
N TRP A 62 6.31 6.10 7.01
CA TRP A 62 7.38 6.19 8.00
C TRP A 62 8.74 5.77 7.42
N HIS A 63 8.81 4.64 6.71
CA HIS A 63 10.06 4.19 6.10
C HIS A 63 10.56 5.12 5.01
N LEU A 64 9.68 5.62 4.14
CA LEU A 64 10.04 6.56 3.08
C LEU A 64 10.59 7.87 3.67
N LEU A 65 9.94 8.39 4.72
CA LEU A 65 10.35 9.63 5.38
C LEU A 65 11.66 9.48 6.17
N THR A 66 11.84 8.35 6.87
CA THR A 66 13.04 8.12 7.69
C THR A 66 14.27 7.75 6.88
N LYS A 67 14.10 7.10 5.73
CA LYS A 67 15.21 6.72 4.84
C LYS A 67 15.49 7.73 3.73
N GLY A 68 14.58 8.68 3.49
CA GLY A 68 14.69 9.60 2.36
C GLY A 68 14.60 8.91 1.01
N GLU A 69 13.88 7.79 0.94
CA GLU A 69 13.72 6.98 -0.27
C GLU A 69 12.34 7.19 -0.89
N ASP A 70 12.27 7.09 -2.21
CA ASP A 70 11.01 7.10 -2.95
C ASP A 70 10.33 5.73 -2.93
N TYR A 71 9.01 5.73 -3.12
CA TYR A 71 8.24 4.50 -3.21
C TYR A 71 8.61 3.73 -4.48
N LEU A 72 9.09 2.48 -4.32
CA LEU A 72 9.61 1.65 -5.41
C LEU A 72 8.64 1.48 -6.58
N TRP A 73 7.34 1.32 -6.29
CA TRP A 73 6.29 1.15 -7.31
C TRP A 73 5.57 2.45 -7.62
N ALA A 74 6.21 3.59 -7.39
CA ALA A 74 5.70 4.88 -7.81
C ALA A 74 5.62 4.96 -9.34
N ARG A 75 4.73 5.82 -9.82
CA ARG A 75 4.56 6.14 -11.24
C ARG A 75 5.26 7.48 -11.51
N PRO A 76 6.49 7.49 -12.07
CA PRO A 76 7.31 8.69 -12.13
C PRO A 76 6.61 9.88 -12.80
N ALA A 77 5.87 9.65 -13.88
CA ALA A 77 5.13 10.70 -14.57
C ALA A 77 4.01 11.29 -13.69
N LEU A 78 3.27 10.45 -12.98
CA LEU A 78 2.22 10.89 -12.04
C LEU A 78 2.83 11.66 -10.86
N VAL A 79 3.94 11.16 -10.31
CA VAL A 79 4.66 11.84 -9.22
C VAL A 79 5.13 13.21 -9.67
N ALA A 80 5.80 13.31 -10.82
CA ALA A 80 6.27 14.58 -11.37
C ALA A 80 5.13 15.58 -11.60
N ASN A 81 3.96 15.12 -12.03
CA ASN A 81 2.78 15.98 -12.18
C ASN A 81 2.27 16.47 -10.80
N LYS A 82 2.12 15.56 -9.84
CA LYS A 82 1.65 15.88 -8.48
C LYS A 82 2.60 16.83 -7.75
N THR A 83 3.90 16.58 -7.82
CA THR A 83 4.92 17.46 -7.21
C THR A 83 4.92 18.82 -7.88
N ARG A 84 4.77 18.88 -9.21
CA ARG A 84 4.69 20.15 -9.92
C ARG A 84 3.44 20.96 -9.54
N ALA A 85 2.29 20.30 -9.44
CA ALA A 85 1.05 20.95 -9.00
C ALA A 85 1.18 21.51 -7.58
N MET A 86 1.79 20.74 -6.67
CA MET A 86 2.08 21.19 -5.31
C MET A 86 3.03 22.40 -5.29
N GLN A 87 4.10 22.39 -6.09
CA GLN A 87 5.02 23.53 -6.19
C GLN A 87 4.32 24.81 -6.66
N LEU A 88 3.43 24.69 -7.64
CA LEU A 88 2.65 25.83 -8.12
C LEU A 88 1.73 26.38 -7.02
N GLN A 89 1.08 25.51 -6.24
CA GLN A 89 0.26 25.92 -5.09
C GLN A 89 1.09 26.58 -3.98
N ALA A 90 2.35 26.17 -3.82
CA ALA A 90 3.30 26.79 -2.91
C ALA A 90 3.90 28.11 -3.43
N GLY A 91 3.46 28.61 -4.60
CA GLY A 91 3.90 29.89 -5.16
C GLY A 91 5.18 29.84 -5.99
N HIS A 92 5.72 28.65 -6.29
CA HIS A 92 6.86 28.55 -7.19
C HIS A 92 6.51 29.07 -8.59
N PRO A 93 7.45 29.73 -9.29
CA PRO A 93 7.17 30.31 -10.59
C PRO A 93 6.71 29.26 -11.60
N GLN A 94 5.77 29.67 -12.46
CA GLN A 94 5.41 28.87 -13.61
C GLN A 94 6.57 28.88 -14.61
N GLN A 95 7.14 27.71 -14.92
CA GLN A 95 8.09 27.57 -16.01
C GLN A 95 7.36 27.84 -17.34
N LYS A 96 7.67 28.96 -17.98
CA LYS A 96 7.16 29.37 -19.29
C LYS A 96 8.20 29.05 -20.36
N GLY A 97 7.76 28.62 -21.54
CA GLY A 97 8.63 28.35 -22.69
C GLY A 97 8.27 27.09 -23.48
N SER A 98 9.02 26.84 -24.56
CA SER A 98 8.79 25.71 -25.48
C SER A 98 9.25 24.35 -24.93
N ARG A 99 10.20 24.34 -23.97
CA ARG A 99 10.70 23.11 -23.34
C ARG A 99 9.67 22.56 -22.36
N ARG A 100 9.24 21.33 -22.61
CA ARG A 100 8.30 20.59 -21.76
C ARG A 100 9.07 19.99 -20.57
N GLY A 101 8.65 20.31 -19.35
CA GLY A 101 9.26 19.78 -18.13
C GLY A 101 8.87 18.31 -17.84
N PRO A 102 9.49 17.67 -16.83
CA PRO A 102 9.24 16.27 -16.47
C PRO A 102 7.76 15.93 -16.19
N ALA A 103 7.00 16.88 -15.64
CA ALA A 103 5.56 16.73 -15.38
C ALA A 103 4.73 16.49 -16.66
N TYR A 104 5.20 16.94 -17.83
CA TYR A 104 4.52 16.73 -19.11
C TYR A 104 4.46 15.25 -19.49
N ALA A 105 5.40 14.43 -18.99
CA ALA A 105 5.43 13.00 -19.23
C ALA A 105 4.08 12.32 -18.89
N TYR A 106 3.34 12.85 -17.91
CA TYR A 106 2.01 12.35 -17.55
C TYR A 106 0.96 12.54 -18.66
N ASN A 107 1.09 13.57 -19.49
CA ASN A 107 0.14 13.82 -20.57
C ASN A 107 0.30 12.81 -21.71
N ILE A 108 1.46 12.16 -21.81
CA ILE A 108 1.74 11.14 -22.82
C ILE A 108 1.02 9.83 -22.42
N LYS A 109 -0.04 9.47 -23.16
CA LYS A 109 -0.85 8.26 -22.89
C LYS A 109 0.00 6.98 -22.90
N ALA A 110 0.85 6.81 -23.91
CA ALA A 110 1.70 5.63 -24.04
C ALA A 110 2.61 5.41 -22.82
N LEU A 111 3.12 6.50 -22.22
CA LEU A 111 3.95 6.41 -21.02
C LEU A 111 3.12 6.02 -19.79
N ARG A 112 1.94 6.62 -19.62
CA ARG A 112 1.01 6.25 -18.54
C ARG A 112 0.62 4.78 -18.62
N ASP A 113 0.33 4.28 -19.82
CA ASP A 113 -0.04 2.89 -20.05
C ASP A 113 1.13 1.95 -19.72
N ARG A 114 2.36 2.31 -20.13
CA ARG A 114 3.57 1.55 -19.77
C ARG A 114 3.80 1.50 -18.25
N GLU A 115 3.66 2.62 -17.56
CA GLU A 115 3.77 2.67 -16.10
C GLU A 115 2.70 1.80 -15.41
N MET A 116 1.48 1.77 -15.97
CA MET A 116 0.39 0.91 -15.48
C MET A 116 0.71 -0.58 -15.66
N LEU A 117 1.34 -0.97 -16.77
CA LEU A 117 1.79 -2.35 -16.98
C LEU A 117 2.86 -2.76 -15.95
N ILE A 118 3.81 -1.88 -15.65
CA ILE A 118 4.82 -2.13 -14.61
C ILE A 118 4.16 -2.32 -13.24
N ALA A 119 3.19 -1.46 -12.90
CA ALA A 119 2.44 -1.58 -11.65
C ALA A 119 1.63 -2.90 -11.58
N ALA A 120 1.01 -3.32 -12.68
CA ALA A 120 0.32 -4.60 -12.77
C ALA A 120 1.28 -5.80 -12.65
N GLN A 121 2.48 -5.73 -13.23
CA GLN A 121 3.51 -6.75 -13.06
C GLN A 121 3.98 -6.85 -11.60
N ALA A 122 4.15 -5.71 -10.93
CA ALA A 122 4.49 -5.67 -9.50
C ALA A 122 3.38 -6.25 -8.62
N GLU A 123 2.12 -6.10 -9.03
CA GLU A 123 1.00 -6.76 -8.36
C GLU A 123 1.08 -8.28 -8.50
N GLN A 124 1.27 -8.79 -9.72
CA GLN A 124 1.41 -10.22 -9.95
C GLN A 124 2.61 -10.82 -9.21
N SER A 125 3.74 -10.11 -9.13
CA SER A 125 4.91 -10.57 -8.37
C SER A 125 4.61 -10.64 -6.87
N TYR A 126 3.87 -9.67 -6.33
CA TYR A 126 3.40 -9.70 -4.95
C TYR A 126 2.46 -10.88 -4.69
N GLU A 127 1.50 -11.14 -5.59
CA GLU A 127 0.57 -12.26 -5.48
C GLU A 127 1.29 -13.61 -5.48
N ARG A 128 2.26 -13.80 -6.39
CA ARG A 128 3.10 -15.02 -6.45
C ARG A 128 3.92 -15.19 -5.18
N PHE A 129 4.56 -14.12 -4.71
CA PHE A 129 5.33 -14.15 -3.46
C PHE A 129 4.45 -14.56 -2.27
N VAL A 130 3.23 -14.02 -2.22
CA VAL A 130 2.27 -14.31 -1.18
C VAL A 130 1.68 -15.72 -1.27
N SER A 131 1.41 -16.23 -2.47
CA SER A 131 0.80 -17.55 -2.65
C SER A 131 1.74 -18.67 -2.22
N GLN A 132 3.05 -18.46 -2.38
CA GLN A 132 4.10 -19.37 -1.91
C GLN A 132 4.28 -19.33 -0.38
N TRP A 133 3.78 -18.30 0.30
CA TRP A 133 3.92 -18.14 1.73
C TRP A 133 3.00 -19.11 2.50
N LYS A 134 3.58 -20.17 3.06
CA LYS A 134 2.88 -21.12 3.94
C LYS A 134 2.85 -20.59 5.38
N PRO A 135 1.67 -20.34 5.98
CA PRO A 135 1.55 -19.71 7.29
C PRO A 135 1.92 -20.63 8.48
N ARG A 136 2.47 -21.82 8.24
CA ARG A 136 2.71 -22.79 9.30
C ARG A 136 3.90 -23.70 9.00
N HIS A 137 4.86 -23.75 9.94
CA HIS A 137 5.82 -24.84 10.03
C HIS A 137 5.03 -26.14 10.36
N PRO A 138 5.33 -27.29 9.74
CA PRO A 138 4.70 -28.54 10.13
C PRO A 138 4.93 -28.78 11.64
N LYS A 139 3.88 -29.19 12.36
CA LYS A 139 3.98 -29.55 13.78
C LYS A 139 4.91 -30.75 13.88
N THR A 140 6.16 -30.55 14.31
CA THR A 140 7.03 -31.65 14.73
C THR A 140 6.47 -32.26 16.01
N GLY A 141 6.04 -33.53 15.96
CA GLY A 141 5.80 -34.36 17.14
C GLY A 141 4.38 -34.41 17.68
N ALA A 142 3.48 -35.14 16.99
CA ALA A 142 2.50 -35.94 17.73
C ALA A 142 3.23 -37.21 18.15
N ARG A 143 3.59 -37.33 19.44
CA ARG A 143 4.20 -38.51 20.04
C ARG A 143 3.26 -39.70 19.79
N ALA A 144 3.75 -40.74 19.12
CA ALA A 144 2.98 -41.96 18.86
C ALA A 144 2.47 -42.55 20.19
N PRO A 145 1.24 -43.08 20.25
CA PRO A 145 0.72 -43.69 21.47
C PRO A 145 1.60 -44.88 21.86
N GLN A 146 2.15 -44.84 23.07
CA GLN A 146 2.85 -45.99 23.66
C GLN A 146 1.79 -47.04 23.97
N PHE A 147 1.75 -48.13 23.20
CA PHE A 147 0.97 -49.30 23.56
C PHE A 147 1.52 -49.85 24.88
N GLY A 148 0.65 -49.89 25.89
CA GLY A 148 0.95 -50.38 27.22
C GLY A 148 1.45 -51.82 27.18
N ARG A 149 2.57 -52.07 27.85
CA ARG A 149 3.12 -53.39 28.08
C ARG A 149 2.31 -54.03 29.21
N THR A 150 1.51 -55.05 28.89
CA THR A 150 0.79 -55.87 29.89
C THR A 150 1.78 -56.69 30.71
N LYS A 151 1.40 -56.93 31.97
CA LYS A 151 2.17 -57.62 33.01
C LYS A 151 2.46 -59.08 32.68
#